data_AF-R4K6B7-F1
#
_entry.id   AF-R4K6B7-F1
#
_cell.length_a   1.000
_cell.length_b   1.000
_cell.length_c   1.000
_cell.angle_alpha   90.00
_cell.angle_beta   90.00
_cell.angle_gamma   90.00
#
_symmetry.space_group_name_H-M   'P 1'
#
loop_
_entity.id
_entity.type
_entity.pdbx_description
1 polymer ?
#
loop_
_entity_poly.entity_id
_entity_poly.type
_entity_poly.pdbx_seq_one_letter_code
_entity_poly.pdbx_strand_id
1 'polypeptide(L)'
;MVTLKNALKELSVKVDERVASNIKLFGTTEIDENIGELIYLISTKLADQFEYENKLDIPTCNCIFTDSNEVTFVLDSNEDACYIRFCVYPIHKWTRNNLSKIKIMVNLLEELCRFYWNLEDEVQVSYKLLEIMKRVNQRLELEHFYDPDYIEHLYNLGYKSK
;
A
#
# COMPACT_ATOMS: atom_id res chain seq x y z
N MET A 1 16.48 18.25 -7.79
CA MET A 1 15.89 17.21 -6.94
C MET A 1 14.39 17.49 -6.86
N VAL A 2 13.55 16.46 -6.67
CA VAL A 2 12.11 16.68 -6.45
C VAL A 2 11.83 16.64 -4.97
N THR A 3 11.27 17.73 -4.48
CA THR A 3 10.85 17.86 -3.09
C THR A 3 9.34 17.93 -3.03
N LEU A 4 8.75 17.44 -1.94
CA LEU A 4 7.34 17.65 -1.68
C LEU A 4 7.17 18.99 -0.93
N LYS A 5 6.19 19.79 -1.36
CA LYS A 5 5.94 21.16 -0.86
C LYS A 5 5.69 21.17 0.64
N ASN A 6 4.98 20.16 1.15
CA ASN A 6 4.87 19.92 2.58
C ASN A 6 6.11 19.13 3.03
N ALA A 7 6.78 19.60 4.09
CA ALA A 7 7.97 18.95 4.62
C ALA A 7 7.62 17.52 5.07
N LEU A 8 7.96 16.54 4.25
CA LEU A 8 7.89 15.15 4.62
C LEU A 8 8.94 14.84 5.67
N LYS A 9 8.52 14.12 6.70
CA LYS A 9 9.43 13.49 7.64
C LYS A 9 9.44 11.99 7.36
N GLU A 10 10.63 11.40 7.36
CA GLU A 10 10.74 9.95 7.43
C GLU A 10 10.10 9.49 8.73
N LEU A 11 9.24 8.49 8.64
CA LEU A 11 8.45 7.99 9.76
C LEU A 11 9.19 6.85 10.44
N SER A 12 9.33 6.96 11.76
CA SER A 12 9.97 5.93 12.58
C SER A 12 9.01 4.79 12.92
N VAL A 13 8.44 4.17 11.90
CA VAL A 13 7.51 3.02 12.02
C VAL A 13 8.26 1.74 11.69
N LYS A 14 8.08 0.71 12.52
CA LYS A 14 8.75 -0.58 12.34
C LYS A 14 8.20 -1.29 11.09
N VAL A 15 9.11 -1.75 10.25
CA VAL A 15 8.84 -2.65 9.11
C VAL A 15 9.65 -3.94 9.30
N ASP A 16 9.22 -5.03 8.67
CA ASP A 16 9.96 -6.29 8.63
C ASP A 16 11.34 -6.07 8.01
N GLU A 17 12.39 -6.54 8.70
CA GLU A 17 13.78 -6.30 8.32
C GLU A 17 14.13 -6.81 6.93
N ARG A 18 13.43 -7.86 6.47
CA ARG A 18 13.63 -8.48 5.15
C ARG A 18 13.22 -7.56 4.00
N VAL A 19 12.35 -6.58 4.27
CA VAL A 19 11.86 -5.61 3.27
C VAL A 19 12.10 -4.16 3.68
N ALA A 20 12.85 -3.92 4.75
CA ALA A 20 13.07 -2.58 5.30
C ALA A 20 13.82 -1.64 4.34
N SER A 21 14.69 -2.17 3.48
CA SER A 21 15.34 -1.40 2.41
C SER A 21 14.42 -1.13 1.21
N ASN A 22 13.31 -1.86 1.12
CA ASN A 22 12.38 -1.81 -0.01
C ASN A 22 11.11 -1.00 0.29
N ILE A 23 10.86 -0.60 1.54
CA ILE A 23 9.72 0.23 1.95
C ILE A 23 10.24 1.41 2.74
N LYS A 24 10.09 2.62 2.19
CA LYS A 24 10.37 3.88 2.89
C LYS A 24 9.07 4.58 3.24
N LEU A 25 8.92 4.98 4.48
CA LEU A 25 7.69 5.59 4.99
C LEU A 25 7.93 7.08 5.25
N PHE A 26 7.12 7.93 4.64
CA PHE A 26 7.18 9.37 4.81
C PHE A 26 5.81 9.90 5.19
N GLY A 27 5.75 10.96 5.99
CA GLY A 27 4.47 11.56 6.36
C GLY A 27 4.51 13.08 6.51
N THR A 28 3.36 13.70 6.30
CA THR A 28 3.09 15.09 6.70
C THR A 28 2.60 15.19 8.15
N THR A 29 2.26 14.04 8.75
CA THR A 29 1.81 13.89 10.14
C THR A 29 2.36 12.59 10.72
N GLU A 30 2.27 12.43 12.04
CA GLU A 30 2.60 11.18 12.71
C GLU A 30 1.54 10.11 12.40
N ILE A 31 1.99 8.86 12.35
CA ILE A 31 1.12 7.70 12.21
C ILE A 31 0.80 7.19 13.61
N ASP A 32 -0.48 6.93 13.89
CA ASP A 32 -0.88 6.32 15.16
C ASP A 32 -0.39 4.87 15.28
N GLU A 33 -0.23 4.42 16.53
CA GLU A 33 0.31 3.10 16.84
C GLU A 33 -0.44 1.95 16.16
N ASN A 34 -1.79 2.05 16.02
CA ASN A 34 -2.55 0.99 15.37
C ASN A 34 -2.20 0.87 13.89
N ILE A 35 -2.08 1.98 13.17
CA ILE A 35 -1.64 1.95 11.77
C ILE A 35 -0.20 1.43 11.69
N GLY A 36 0.67 1.80 12.63
CA GLY A 36 2.03 1.26 12.73
C GLY A 36 2.07 -0.27 12.85
N GLU A 37 1.21 -0.85 13.69
CA GLU A 37 1.06 -2.32 13.81
C GLU A 37 0.59 -2.96 12.50
N LEU A 38 -0.35 -2.33 11.79
CA LEU A 38 -0.85 -2.82 10.51
C LEU A 38 0.24 -2.77 9.43
N ILE A 39 1.04 -1.70 9.39
CA ILE A 39 2.18 -1.58 8.47
C ILE A 39 3.19 -2.69 8.75
N TYR A 40 3.53 -2.95 10.01
CA TYR A 40 4.43 -4.04 10.38
C TYR A 40 3.88 -5.39 9.90
N LEU A 41 2.62 -5.71 10.21
CA LEU A 41 1.97 -6.95 9.77
C LEU A 41 2.01 -7.12 8.24
N ILE A 42 1.67 -6.07 7.49
CA ILE A 42 1.67 -6.09 6.02
C ILE A 42 3.08 -6.29 5.48
N SER A 43 4.07 -5.59 6.03
CA SER A 43 5.47 -5.74 5.60
C SER A 43 5.98 -7.17 5.80
N THR A 44 5.61 -7.83 6.90
CA THR A 44 5.92 -9.25 7.13
C THR A 44 5.25 -10.15 6.08
N LYS A 45 3.98 -9.91 5.75
CA LYS A 45 3.28 -10.73 4.75
C LYS A 45 3.79 -10.50 3.32
N LEU A 46 4.24 -9.28 3.01
CA LEU A 46 4.93 -8.98 1.77
C LEU A 46 6.27 -9.71 1.69
N ALA A 47 7.07 -9.70 2.77
CA ALA A 47 8.31 -10.46 2.83
C ALA A 47 8.07 -11.95 2.59
N ASP A 48 7.09 -12.55 3.27
CA ASP A 48 6.70 -13.95 3.07
C ASP A 48 6.29 -14.24 1.60
N GLN A 49 5.61 -13.30 0.95
CA GLN A 49 5.20 -13.43 -0.45
C GLN A 49 6.39 -13.32 -1.41
N PHE A 50 7.31 -12.37 -1.18
CA PHE A 50 8.50 -12.21 -2.01
C PHE A 50 9.41 -13.44 -1.94
N GLU A 51 9.59 -14.02 -0.76
CA GLU A 51 10.32 -15.28 -0.59
C GLU A 51 9.64 -16.42 -1.34
N TYR A 52 8.31 -16.56 -1.19
CA TYR A 52 7.55 -17.61 -1.88
C TYR A 52 7.66 -17.52 -3.41
N GLU A 53 7.62 -16.31 -3.97
CA GLU A 53 7.76 -16.08 -5.40
C GLU A 53 9.22 -16.08 -5.89
N ASN A 54 10.20 -16.22 -4.98
CA ASN A 54 11.63 -16.05 -5.27
C ASN A 54 11.92 -14.72 -5.98
N LYS A 55 11.31 -13.62 -5.53
CA LYS A 55 11.49 -12.31 -6.13
C LYS A 55 12.85 -11.74 -5.73
N LEU A 56 13.79 -11.72 -6.68
CA LEU A 56 15.19 -11.33 -6.42
C LEU A 56 15.47 -9.82 -6.50
N ASP A 57 14.64 -9.08 -7.25
CA ASP A 57 14.79 -7.63 -7.44
C ASP A 57 13.52 -6.90 -7.00
N ILE A 58 13.56 -6.38 -5.77
CA ILE A 58 12.44 -5.69 -5.14
C ILE A 58 12.77 -4.20 -5.13
N PRO A 59 12.11 -3.37 -5.96
CA PRO A 59 12.40 -1.94 -5.98
C PRO A 59 12.01 -1.27 -4.67
N THR A 60 12.67 -0.18 -4.30
CA THR A 60 12.24 0.61 -3.13
C THR A 60 10.94 1.38 -3.44
N CYS A 61 9.90 1.13 -2.66
CA CYS A 61 8.66 1.90 -2.66
C CYS A 61 8.75 3.04 -1.64
N ASN A 62 8.46 4.26 -2.08
CA ASN A 62 8.25 5.39 -1.18
C ASN A 62 6.76 5.50 -0.88
N CYS A 63 6.37 5.31 0.37
CA CYS A 63 5.00 5.42 0.84
C CYS A 63 4.81 6.77 1.53
N ILE A 64 3.84 7.55 1.07
CA ILE A 64 3.54 8.90 1.57
C ILE A 64 2.21 8.85 2.31
N PHE A 65 2.24 9.10 3.62
CA PHE A 65 1.08 9.20 4.47
C PHE A 65 0.75 10.67 4.68
N THR A 66 -0.46 11.08 4.28
CA THR A 66 -0.83 12.49 4.35
C THR A 66 -2.18 12.70 5.01
N ASP A 67 -2.27 13.76 5.79
CA ASP A 67 -3.50 14.31 6.35
C ASP A 67 -4.17 15.34 5.41
N SER A 68 -3.59 15.55 4.22
CA SER A 68 -4.08 16.48 3.21
C SER A 68 -4.83 15.76 2.09
N ASN A 69 -5.75 16.48 1.44
CA ASN A 69 -6.37 16.01 0.19
C ASN A 69 -5.48 16.21 -1.04
N GLU A 70 -4.35 16.90 -0.88
CA GLU A 70 -3.41 17.23 -1.95
C GLU A 70 -1.98 16.91 -1.57
N VAL A 71 -1.21 16.50 -2.57
CA VAL A 71 0.23 16.27 -2.50
C VAL A 71 0.85 17.10 -3.62
N THR A 72 1.73 18.04 -3.28
CA THR A 72 2.37 18.95 -4.26
C THR A 72 3.84 18.65 -4.38
N PHE A 73 4.31 18.34 -5.58
CA PHE A 73 5.72 18.18 -5.91
C PHE A 73 6.30 19.50 -6.42
N VAL A 74 7.51 19.81 -5.97
CA VAL A 74 8.30 20.96 -6.39
C VAL A 74 9.58 20.42 -7.03
N LEU A 75 9.76 20.73 -8.31
CA LEU A 75 10.97 20.40 -9.05
C LEU A 75 11.97 21.54 -8.85
N ASP A 76 13.22 21.22 -8.49
CA ASP A 76 14.27 22.23 -8.51
C ASP A 76 14.54 22.73 -9.93
N SER A 77 14.97 24.00 -10.05
CA SER A 77 15.12 24.71 -11.33
C SER A 77 16.15 24.14 -12.30
N ASN A 78 16.94 23.14 -11.89
CA ASN A 78 18.07 22.58 -12.66
C ASN A 78 17.82 21.14 -13.12
N GLU A 79 16.60 20.62 -12.98
CA GLU A 79 16.26 19.26 -13.42
C GLU A 79 15.58 19.29 -14.80
N ASP A 80 16.16 18.59 -15.77
CA ASP A 80 15.58 18.45 -17.11
C ASP A 80 14.44 17.42 -17.18
N ALA A 81 14.44 16.43 -16.27
CA ALA A 81 13.40 15.41 -16.16
C ALA A 81 13.40 14.77 -14.76
N CYS A 82 12.26 14.21 -14.35
CA CYS A 82 12.17 13.40 -13.13
C CYS A 82 11.28 12.17 -13.32
N TYR A 83 11.70 11.06 -12.74
CA TYR A 83 10.90 9.85 -12.60
C TYR A 83 10.69 9.53 -11.12
N ILE A 84 9.42 9.34 -10.72
CA ILE A 84 9.07 9.05 -9.34
C ILE A 84 7.98 7.98 -9.31
N ARG A 85 8.16 6.98 -8.45
CA ARG A 85 7.10 6.04 -8.07
C ARG A 85 6.92 6.09 -6.56
N PHE A 86 5.68 6.21 -6.13
CA PHE A 86 5.30 6.23 -4.72
C PHE A 86 3.86 5.73 -4.57
N CYS A 87 3.52 5.28 -3.37
CA CYS A 87 2.15 5.04 -2.95
C CYS A 87 1.71 6.21 -2.05
N VAL A 88 0.47 6.71 -2.21
CA VAL A 88 -0.06 7.79 -1.36
C VAL A 88 -1.24 7.28 -0.56
N TYR A 89 -1.20 7.54 0.75
CA TYR A 89 -2.21 7.13 1.69
C TYR A 89 -2.80 8.37 2.39
N PRO A 90 -3.99 8.84 2.00
CA PRO A 90 -4.67 9.97 2.63
C PRO A 90 -5.30 9.54 3.96
N ILE A 91 -4.50 9.44 5.02
CA ILE A 91 -4.87 8.82 6.29
C ILE A 91 -5.99 9.55 7.03
N HIS A 92 -6.15 10.86 6.82
CA HIS A 92 -7.27 11.63 7.38
C HIS A 92 -8.63 11.08 6.93
N LYS A 93 -8.70 10.48 5.73
CA LYS A 93 -9.93 9.84 5.24
C LYS A 93 -10.24 8.56 6.00
N TRP A 94 -9.22 7.83 6.48
CA TRP A 94 -9.42 6.60 7.24
C TRP A 94 -10.06 6.91 8.59
N THR A 95 -9.54 7.92 9.30
CA THR A 95 -10.12 8.39 10.57
C THR A 95 -11.51 8.98 10.37
N ARG A 96 -11.68 9.88 9.38
CA ARG A 96 -12.97 10.55 9.12
C ARG A 96 -14.09 9.56 8.79
N ASN A 97 -13.77 8.49 8.05
CA ASN A 97 -14.74 7.48 7.64
C ASN A 97 -14.82 6.30 8.62
N ASN A 98 -14.09 6.35 9.75
CA ASN A 98 -14.02 5.29 10.74
C ASN A 98 -13.76 3.91 10.12
N LEU A 99 -12.76 3.83 9.24
CA LEU A 99 -12.45 2.59 8.53
C LEU A 99 -11.99 1.50 9.50
N SER A 100 -12.44 0.27 9.25
CA SER A 100 -12.00 -0.88 10.03
C SER A 100 -10.51 -1.18 9.80
N LYS A 101 -9.86 -1.84 10.76
CA LYS A 101 -8.47 -2.32 10.61
C LYS A 101 -8.29 -3.14 9.33
N ILE A 102 -9.28 -3.97 8.98
CA ILE A 102 -9.28 -4.77 7.74
C ILE A 102 -9.26 -3.87 6.51
N LYS A 103 -10.12 -2.85 6.44
CA LYS A 103 -10.17 -1.96 5.28
C LYS A 103 -8.89 -1.13 5.13
N ILE A 104 -8.30 -0.69 6.25
CA ILE A 104 -6.99 -0.01 6.22
C ILE A 104 -5.90 -0.94 5.70
N MET A 105 -5.86 -2.20 6.14
CA MET A 105 -4.90 -3.19 5.63
C MET A 105 -5.05 -3.41 4.13
N VAL A 106 -6.30 -3.54 3.65
CA VAL A 106 -6.61 -3.72 2.23
C VAL A 106 -6.08 -2.52 1.43
N ASN A 107 -6.42 -1.29 1.83
CA ASN A 107 -5.96 -0.09 1.14
C ASN A 107 -4.42 0.01 1.10
N LEU A 108 -3.75 -0.33 2.20
CA LEU A 108 -2.28 -0.34 2.27
C LEU A 108 -1.70 -1.35 1.28
N LEU A 109 -2.20 -2.59 1.35
CA LEU A 109 -1.68 -3.70 0.56
C LEU A 109 -1.99 -3.57 -0.92
N GLU A 110 -3.15 -3.01 -1.30
CA GLU A 110 -3.58 -2.82 -2.68
C GLU A 110 -2.57 -1.97 -3.47
N GLU A 111 -2.19 -0.81 -2.92
CA GLU A 111 -1.21 0.08 -3.55
C GLU A 111 0.19 -0.56 -3.65
N LEU A 112 0.58 -1.33 -2.62
CA LEU A 112 1.84 -2.07 -2.65
C LEU A 112 1.81 -3.20 -3.68
N CYS A 113 0.67 -3.88 -3.86
CA CYS A 113 0.46 -4.88 -4.90
C CYS A 113 0.63 -4.26 -6.29
N ARG A 114 -0.01 -3.11 -6.54
CA ARG A 114 0.16 -2.35 -7.79
C ARG A 114 1.61 -1.97 -8.02
N PHE A 115 2.31 -1.49 -6.99
CA PHE A 115 3.70 -1.08 -7.09
C PHE A 115 4.65 -2.24 -7.42
N TYR A 116 4.65 -3.31 -6.61
CA TYR A 116 5.66 -4.38 -6.68
C TYR A 116 5.44 -5.38 -7.80
N TRP A 117 4.18 -5.58 -8.22
CA TRP A 117 3.82 -6.48 -9.33
C TRP A 117 3.43 -5.74 -10.61
N ASN A 118 3.49 -4.40 -10.61
CA ASN A 118 3.13 -3.57 -11.76
C ASN A 118 1.73 -3.90 -12.31
N LEU A 119 0.77 -4.02 -11.39
CA LEU A 119 -0.61 -4.37 -11.70
C LEU A 119 -1.42 -3.10 -11.87
N GLU A 120 -2.06 -2.94 -13.03
CA GLU A 120 -3.00 -1.85 -13.30
C GLU A 120 -4.45 -2.32 -13.22
N ASP A 121 -4.68 -3.62 -13.45
CA ASP A 121 -6.01 -4.23 -13.48
C ASP A 121 -6.52 -4.57 -12.07
N GLU A 122 -7.73 -4.10 -11.76
CA GLU A 122 -8.40 -4.25 -10.46
C GLU A 122 -8.58 -5.71 -10.04
N VAL A 123 -8.87 -6.59 -11.00
CA VAL A 123 -9.08 -8.02 -10.75
C VAL A 123 -7.76 -8.69 -10.39
N GLN A 124 -6.68 -8.38 -11.13
CA GLN A 124 -5.35 -8.90 -10.83
C GLN A 124 -4.84 -8.43 -9.47
N VAL A 125 -5.05 -7.15 -9.15
CA VAL A 125 -4.70 -6.59 -7.83
C VAL A 125 -5.47 -7.31 -6.73
N SER A 126 -6.79 -7.51 -6.91
CA SER A 126 -7.64 -8.21 -5.94
C SER A 126 -7.19 -9.66 -5.72
N TYR A 127 -6.82 -10.38 -6.79
CA TYR A 127 -6.26 -11.73 -6.66
C TYR A 127 -4.93 -11.74 -5.90
N LYS A 128 -4.02 -10.81 -6.20
CA LYS A 128 -2.72 -10.73 -5.51
C LYS A 128 -2.89 -10.36 -4.04
N LEU A 129 -3.80 -9.43 -3.74
CA LEU A 129 -4.16 -9.07 -2.38
C LEU A 129 -4.69 -10.27 -1.60
N LEU A 130 -5.66 -11.02 -2.18
CA LEU A 130 -6.21 -12.21 -1.55
C LEU A 130 -5.13 -13.28 -1.30
N GLU A 131 -4.24 -13.50 -2.27
CA GLU A 131 -3.13 -14.44 -2.15
C GLU A 131 -2.24 -14.12 -0.94
N ILE A 132 -1.86 -12.85 -0.77
CA ILE A 132 -1.04 -12.39 0.36
C ILE A 132 -1.83 -12.50 1.67
N MET A 133 -3.10 -12.09 1.68
CA MET A 133 -3.94 -12.14 2.89
C MET A 133 -4.28 -13.57 3.33
N LYS A 134 -4.37 -14.53 2.41
CA LYS A 134 -4.54 -15.96 2.73
C LYS A 134 -3.36 -16.54 3.53
N ARG A 135 -2.20 -15.86 3.56
CA ARG A 135 -1.08 -16.19 4.47
C ARG A 135 -1.29 -15.75 5.91
N VAL A 136 -2.20 -14.80 6.15
CA VAL A 136 -2.66 -14.45 7.50
C VAL A 136 -3.70 -15.45 7.96
N ASN A 137 -4.69 -15.71 7.10
CA ASN A 137 -5.74 -16.68 7.37
C ASN A 137 -6.29 -17.25 6.06
N GLN A 138 -6.15 -18.57 5.88
CA GLN A 138 -6.55 -19.29 4.66
C GLN A 138 -8.06 -19.24 4.37
N ARG A 139 -8.89 -18.88 5.35
CA ARG A 139 -10.36 -18.77 5.20
C ARG A 139 -10.81 -17.40 4.71
N LEU A 140 -9.89 -16.45 4.53
CA LEU A 140 -10.24 -15.14 3.99
C LEU A 140 -10.63 -15.27 2.52
N GLU A 141 -11.69 -14.56 2.16
CA GLU A 141 -12.20 -14.40 0.80
C GLU A 141 -12.43 -12.91 0.53
N LEU A 142 -12.58 -12.49 -0.73
CA LEU A 142 -12.68 -11.07 -1.09
C LEU A 142 -13.86 -10.36 -0.42
N GLU A 143 -14.95 -11.07 -0.18
CA GLU A 143 -16.16 -10.60 0.50
C GLU A 143 -15.88 -10.15 1.95
N HIS A 144 -14.74 -10.53 2.52
CA HIS A 144 -14.31 -10.04 3.83
C HIS A 144 -13.61 -8.67 3.75
N PHE A 145 -13.21 -8.22 2.56
CA PHE A 145 -12.44 -7.00 2.32
C PHE A 145 -13.25 -5.91 1.62
N TYR A 146 -14.20 -6.32 0.79
CA TYR A 146 -14.99 -5.44 -0.06
C TYR A 146 -16.48 -5.59 0.20
N ASP A 147 -17.21 -4.50 0.01
CA ASP A 147 -18.67 -4.53 0.04
C ASP A 147 -19.24 -5.31 -1.17
N PRO A 148 -20.50 -5.78 -1.08
CA PRO A 148 -21.12 -6.56 -2.15
C PRO A 148 -21.14 -5.86 -3.51
N ASP A 149 -21.33 -4.55 -3.54
CA ASP A 149 -21.38 -3.77 -4.78
C ASP A 149 -20.03 -3.80 -5.50
N TYR A 150 -18.93 -3.65 -4.76
CA TYR A 150 -17.58 -3.77 -5.32
C TYR A 150 -17.26 -5.19 -5.76
N ILE A 151 -17.72 -6.21 -5.03
CA ILE A 151 -17.57 -7.61 -5.44
C ILE A 151 -18.31 -7.88 -6.76
N GLU A 152 -19.54 -7.38 -6.91
CA GLU A 152 -20.29 -7.46 -8.16
C GLU A 152 -19.56 -6.74 -9.31
N HIS A 153 -18.99 -5.57 -9.03
CA HIS A 153 -18.13 -4.87 -9.98
C HIS A 153 -16.94 -5.73 -10.43
N LEU A 154 -16.23 -6.39 -9.49
CA LEU A 154 -15.12 -7.29 -9.82
C LEU A 154 -15.59 -8.50 -10.66
N TYR A 155 -16.76 -9.08 -10.36
CA TYR A 155 -17.34 -10.15 -11.18
C TYR A 155 -17.60 -9.68 -12.62
N ASN A 156 -18.12 -8.46 -12.79
CA ASN A 156 -18.34 -7.86 -14.11
C ASN A 156 -17.02 -7.58 -14.86
N LEU A 157 -15.93 -7.35 -14.14
CA LEU A 157 -14.58 -7.24 -14.70
C LEU A 157 -13.90 -8.61 -14.96
N GLY A 158 -14.57 -9.72 -14.63
CA GLY A 158 -14.08 -11.07 -14.92
C GLY A 158 -13.41 -11.79 -13.76
N TYR A 159 -13.51 -11.27 -12.53
CA TYR A 159 -13.20 -12.05 -11.33
C TYR A 159 -14.05 -13.32 -11.29
N LYS A 160 -13.44 -14.43 -10.90
CA LYS A 160 -14.09 -15.72 -10.69
C LYS A 160 -13.75 -16.20 -9.28
N SER A 161 -14.76 -16.37 -8.43
CA SER A 161 -14.60 -17.08 -7.16
C SER A 161 -14.11 -18.48 -7.46
N LYS A 162 -13.00 -18.88 -6.83
CA LYS A 162 -12.46 -20.24 -6.94
C LYS A 162 -13.08 -21.16 -5.90
#